data_AF-A0A4Y2VD08-F1
#
_entry.id   AF-A0A4Y2VD08-F1
#
_cell.length_a   1.000
_cell.length_b   1.000
_cell.length_c   1.000
_cell.angle_alpha   90.00
_cell.angle_beta   90.00
_cell.angle_gamma   90.00
#
_symmetry.space_group_name_H-M   'P 1'
#
loop_
_entity.id
_entity.type
_entity.pdbx_description
1 polymer ?
#
loop_
_entity_poly.entity_id
_entity_poly.type
_entity_poly.pdbx_seq_one_letter_code
_entity_poly.pdbx_strand_id
1 'polypeptide(L)'
;MLTTQLRERFWIPKIQEFVRAHLRRYVQCKKLTSKNVHPYPSPLTPDRVHQVATFQITGEDLTEHLSLRKGNKAWIVLFTCAVYRAFQMDLVTSHSAKSSQNFHNACIMMFLVKERKMFYSL
;
A
#
# COMPACT_ATOMS: atom_id res chain seq x y z
N MET A 1 19.86 11.55 27.32
CA MET A 1 19.94 10.29 28.07
C MET A 1 21.36 9.71 28.10
N LEU A 2 22.05 9.51 26.98
CA LEU A 2 23.44 8.99 26.98
C LEU A 2 24.45 9.88 27.74
N THR A 3 24.35 11.20 27.59
CA THR A 3 25.29 12.15 28.25
C THR A 3 25.11 12.22 29.76
N THR A 4 23.90 11.95 30.28
CA THR A 4 23.63 11.97 31.73
C THR A 4 24.21 10.72 32.38
N GLN A 5 23.99 9.54 31.79
CA GLN A 5 24.58 8.27 32.27
C GLN A 5 26.12 8.29 32.26
N LEU A 6 26.74 8.92 31.27
CA LEU A 6 28.20 9.02 31.22
C LEU A 6 28.77 10.00 32.26
N ARG A 7 28.03 11.06 32.60
CA ARG A 7 28.44 12.03 33.64
C ARG A 7 28.40 11.47 35.06
N GLU A 8 27.61 10.43 35.30
CA GLU A 8 27.58 9.72 36.59
C GLU A 8 28.88 8.98 36.88
N ARG A 9 29.66 8.63 35.86
CA ARG A 9 30.88 7.81 35.99
C ARG A 9 32.15 8.52 35.53
N PHE A 10 32.04 9.50 34.63
CA PHE A 10 33.18 10.13 33.98
C PHE A 10 33.02 11.64 33.85
N TRP A 11 34.08 12.39 34.19
CA TRP A 11 34.15 13.83 33.94
C TRP A 11 34.88 14.13 32.63
N ILE A 12 34.14 14.04 31.51
CA ILE A 12 34.69 14.26 30.16
C ILE A 12 34.40 15.70 29.71
N PRO A 13 35.42 16.54 29.46
CA PRO A 13 35.23 17.85 28.85
C PRO A 13 34.54 17.73 27.47
N LYS A 14 33.61 18.64 27.16
CA LYS A 14 32.86 18.65 25.88
C LYS A 14 32.15 17.32 25.52
N ILE A 15 31.72 16.56 26.51
CA ILE A 15 31.06 15.24 26.31
C ILE A 15 29.92 15.25 25.29
N GLN A 16 29.19 16.35 25.15
CA GLN A 16 28.11 16.44 24.15
C GLN A 16 28.61 16.39 22.71
N GLU A 17 29.78 16.97 22.41
CA GLU A 17 30.37 16.92 21.07
C GLU A 17 30.87 15.51 20.77
N PHE A 18 31.54 14.89 21.73
CA PHE A 18 32.02 13.51 21.61
C PHE A 18 30.89 12.52 21.37
N VAL A 19 29.83 12.58 22.18
CA VAL A 19 28.65 11.70 22.03
C VAL A 19 27.98 11.94 20.67
N ARG A 20 27.80 13.19 20.24
CA ARG A 20 27.24 13.49 18.91
C ARG A 20 28.12 12.95 17.78
N ALA A 21 29.44 13.11 17.87
CA ALA A 21 30.37 12.59 16.87
C ALA A 21 30.33 11.06 16.80
N HIS A 22 30.25 10.39 17.94
CA HIS A 22 30.15 8.95 18.03
C HIS A 22 28.82 8.41 17.47
N LEU A 23 27.70 9.02 17.86
CA LEU A 23 26.37 8.63 17.36
C LEU A 23 26.22 8.85 15.84
N ARG A 24 26.90 9.84 15.26
CA ARG A 24 26.92 10.08 13.81
C ARG A 24 27.63 8.98 13.02
N ARG A 25 28.61 8.29 13.61
CA ARG A 25 29.35 7.21 12.95
C ARG A 25 28.54 5.92 12.86
N TYR A 26 27.61 5.70 13.77
CA TYR A 26 26.86 4.45 13.85
C TYR A 26 25.54 4.53 13.07
N VAL A 27 25.35 3.60 12.11
CA VAL A 27 24.22 3.64 11.16
C VAL A 27 22.87 3.55 11.87
N GLN A 28 22.73 2.72 12.90
CA GLN A 28 21.47 2.56 13.63
C GLN A 28 21.08 3.87 14.34
N CYS A 29 22.05 4.52 15.01
CA CYS A 29 21.83 5.82 15.65
C CYS A 29 21.52 6.92 14.62
N LYS A 30 22.18 6.88 13.46
CA LYS A 30 21.91 7.81 12.36
C LYS A 30 20.47 7.68 11.84
N LYS A 31 19.93 6.47 11.72
CA LYS A 31 18.52 6.24 11.34
C LYS A 31 17.56 6.83 12.37
N LEU A 32 17.79 6.55 13.66
CA LEU A 32 16.95 7.06 14.75
C LEU A 32 17.02 8.59 14.92
N THR A 33 18.16 9.19 14.59
CA THR A 33 18.38 10.64 14.71
C THR A 33 18.17 11.36 13.37
N SER A 34 17.78 10.64 12.31
CA SER A 34 17.55 11.25 11.01
C SER A 34 16.36 12.19 11.09
N LYS A 35 16.47 13.36 10.47
CA LYS A 35 15.35 14.29 10.37
C LYS A 35 14.29 13.67 9.46
N ASN A 36 13.02 13.86 9.83
CA ASN A 36 11.92 13.60 8.91
C ASN A 36 12.12 14.45 7.65
N VAL A 37 12.40 13.77 6.55
CA VAL A 37 12.37 14.39 5.23
C VAL A 37 10.91 14.42 4.83
N HIS A 38 10.34 15.61 4.68
CA HIS A 38 9.07 15.77 4.00
C HIS A 38 9.36 15.80 2.49
N PRO A 39 9.18 14.69 1.76
CA PRO A 39 9.32 14.73 0.32
C PRO A 39 8.30 15.71 -0.25
N TYR A 40 8.69 16.46 -1.28
CA TYR A 40 7.72 17.19 -2.08
C TYR A 40 6.74 16.17 -2.69
N PRO A 41 5.42 16.41 -2.64
CA PRO A 41 4.46 15.48 -3.21
C PRO A 41 4.75 15.31 -4.70
N SER A 42 4.99 14.08 -5.15
CA SER A 42 5.11 13.82 -6.58
C SER A 42 3.77 14.15 -7.26
N PRO A 43 3.77 14.71 -8.48
CA PRO A 43 2.54 14.92 -9.21
C PRO A 43 1.78 13.59 -9.35
N LEU A 44 0.46 13.63 -9.18
CA LEU A 44 -0.40 12.46 -9.38
C LEU A 44 -0.34 12.03 -10.85
N THR A 45 -0.40 10.72 -11.10
CA THR A 45 -0.51 10.23 -12.48
C THR A 45 -1.81 10.73 -13.11
N PRO A 46 -1.80 11.07 -14.42
CA PRO A 46 -2.97 11.62 -15.13
C PRO A 46 -4.20 10.72 -15.03
N ASP A 47 -4.00 9.42 -14.94
CA ASP A 47 -5.02 8.39 -14.70
C ASP A 47 -5.85 8.62 -13.42
N ARG A 48 -5.30 9.34 -12.44
CA ARG A 48 -6.00 9.69 -11.18
C ARG A 48 -6.73 11.03 -11.24
N VAL A 49 -6.49 11.82 -12.27
CA VAL A 49 -6.95 13.22 -12.37
C VAL A 49 -7.95 13.42 -13.50
N HIS A 50 -7.80 12.69 -14.61
CA HIS A 50 -8.70 12.78 -15.75
C HIS A 50 -9.89 11.82 -15.62
N GLN A 51 -11.05 12.26 -16.11
CA GLN A 51 -12.18 11.36 -16.33
C GLN A 51 -11.84 10.39 -17.45
N VAL A 52 -11.60 9.14 -17.08
CA VAL A 52 -11.38 8.03 -18.01
C VAL A 52 -12.66 7.24 -18.23
N ALA A 53 -12.72 6.51 -19.34
CA ALA A 53 -13.85 5.63 -19.61
C ALA A 53 -13.95 4.53 -18.54
N THR A 54 -15.16 4.03 -18.33
CA THR A 54 -15.44 2.96 -17.38
C THR A 54 -14.65 1.71 -17.74
N PHE A 55 -13.99 1.10 -16.76
CA PHE A 55 -13.10 -0.06 -16.93
C PHE A 55 -11.79 0.19 -17.70
N GLN A 56 -11.48 1.43 -18.06
CA GLN A 56 -10.17 1.75 -18.65
C GLN A 56 -9.03 1.63 -17.61
N ILE A 57 -9.33 1.96 -16.36
CA ILE A 57 -8.41 1.78 -15.23
C ILE A 57 -8.98 0.72 -14.29
N THR A 58 -8.43 -0.48 -14.40
CA THR A 58 -8.69 -1.61 -13.51
C THR A 58 -7.44 -1.97 -12.74
N GLY A 59 -7.56 -2.14 -11.42
CA GLY A 59 -6.50 -2.66 -10.56
C GLY A 59 -6.77 -4.12 -10.22
N GLU A 60 -5.74 -4.94 -10.31
CA GLU A 60 -5.70 -6.30 -9.75
C GLU A 60 -4.73 -6.28 -8.56
N ASP A 61 -5.23 -6.66 -7.40
CA ASP A 61 -4.43 -6.78 -6.18
C ASP A 61 -4.60 -8.18 -5.59
N LEU A 62 -3.51 -8.76 -5.10
CA LEU A 62 -3.51 -10.10 -4.53
C LEU A 62 -3.23 -9.99 -3.04
N THR A 63 -4.11 -10.59 -2.23
CA THR A 63 -3.85 -10.69 -0.80
C THR A 63 -2.68 -11.63 -0.53
N GLU A 64 -2.19 -11.60 0.71
CA GLU A 64 -1.33 -12.67 1.21
C GLU A 64 -2.03 -14.04 1.03
N HIS A 65 -1.23 -15.09 0.84
CA HIS A 65 -1.76 -16.43 0.63
C HIS A 65 -2.56 -16.91 1.86
N LEU A 66 -3.69 -17.54 1.59
CA LEU A 66 -4.50 -18.26 2.57
C LEU A 66 -4.14 -19.74 2.51
N SER A 67 -3.79 -20.31 3.67
CA SER A 67 -3.62 -21.74 3.84
C SER A 67 -4.99 -22.39 4.05
N LEU A 68 -5.48 -23.14 3.07
CA LEU A 68 -6.70 -23.93 3.23
C LEU A 68 -6.45 -25.14 4.15
N ARG A 69 -7.52 -25.64 4.77
CA ARG A 69 -7.51 -26.81 5.66
C ARG A 69 -6.85 -28.07 5.07
N LYS A 70 -6.76 -28.18 3.74
CA LYS A 70 -6.14 -29.31 3.03
C LYS A 70 -4.68 -29.07 2.61
N GLY A 71 -4.02 -28.04 3.14
CA GLY A 71 -2.63 -27.69 2.80
C GLY A 71 -2.45 -26.98 1.46
N ASN A 72 -3.55 -26.71 0.75
CA ASN A 72 -3.52 -25.94 -0.49
C ASN A 72 -3.40 -24.45 -0.20
N LYS A 73 -2.55 -23.76 -0.97
CA LYS A 73 -2.47 -22.30 -0.97
C LYS A 73 -3.55 -21.75 -1.89
N ALA A 74 -4.26 -20.73 -1.44
CA ALA A 74 -5.07 -19.88 -2.30
C ALA A 74 -4.77 -18.42 -2.03
N TRP A 75 -5.19 -17.57 -2.95
CA TRP A 75 -5.09 -16.13 -2.86
C TRP A 75 -6.48 -15.56 -3.06
N ILE A 76 -6.78 -14.45 -2.40
CA ILE A 76 -7.93 -13.63 -2.76
C ILE A 76 -7.41 -12.62 -3.77
N VAL A 77 -8.00 -12.65 -4.97
CA VAL A 77 -7.78 -11.64 -5.99
C VAL A 77 -8.83 -10.56 -5.82
N LEU A 78 -8.37 -9.34 -5.57
CA LEU A 78 -9.17 -8.14 -5.49
C LEU A 78 -9.09 -7.43 -6.82
N PHE A 79 -10.20 -7.37 -7.51
CA PHE A 79 -10.31 -6.57 -8.71
C PHE A 79 -11.08 -5.30 -8.40
N THR A 80 -10.52 -4.15 -8.77
CA THR A 80 -11.09 -2.84 -8.47
C THR A 80 -11.18 -1.99 -9.73
N CYS A 81 -12.31 -1.30 -9.90
CA CYS A 81 -12.44 -0.27 -10.94
C CYS A 81 -12.28 1.12 -10.32
N ALA A 82 -11.32 1.91 -10.81
CA ALA A 82 -11.05 3.26 -10.27
C ALA A 82 -12.25 4.21 -10.44
N VAL A 83 -13.04 4.03 -11.50
CA VAL A 83 -14.19 4.89 -11.85
C VAL A 83 -15.39 4.60 -10.96
N TYR A 84 -15.74 3.32 -10.74
CA TYR A 84 -16.93 2.94 -9.99
C TYR A 84 -16.72 2.74 -8.49
N ARG A 85 -15.45 2.65 -8.05
CA ARG A 85 -15.09 2.20 -6.69
C ARG A 85 -15.78 0.87 -6.31
N ALA A 86 -16.04 0.03 -7.31
CA ALA A 86 -16.55 -1.31 -7.12
C ALA A 86 -15.37 -2.27 -7.01
N PHE A 87 -15.47 -3.22 -6.09
CA PHE A 87 -14.49 -4.29 -5.94
C PHE A 87 -15.17 -5.65 -6.05
N GLN A 88 -14.50 -6.61 -6.68
CA GLN A 88 -14.87 -8.02 -6.70
C GLN A 88 -13.74 -8.83 -6.08
N MET A 89 -14.10 -9.85 -5.32
CA MET A 89 -13.15 -10.77 -4.71
C MET A 89 -13.36 -12.17 -5.27
N ASP A 90 -12.32 -12.75 -5.87
CA ASP A 90 -12.34 -14.14 -6.33
C ASP A 90 -11.26 -14.94 -5.58
N LEU A 91 -11.60 -16.16 -5.15
CA LEU A 91 -10.63 -17.08 -4.55
C LEU A 91 -9.94 -17.90 -5.64
N VAL A 92 -8.63 -17.78 -5.72
CA VAL A 92 -7.83 -18.38 -6.80
C VAL A 92 -6.72 -19.23 -6.21
N THR A 93 -6.55 -20.46 -6.72
CA THR A 93 -5.49 -21.40 -6.31
C THR A 93 -4.26 -21.35 -7.21
N SER A 94 -4.34 -20.65 -8.36
CA SER A 94 -3.22 -20.40 -9.26
C SER A 94 -3.52 -19.18 -10.13
N HIS A 95 -2.56 -18.26 -10.30
CA HIS A 95 -2.73 -17.07 -11.14
C HIS A 95 -2.87 -17.48 -12.62
N SER A 96 -4.11 -17.63 -13.10
CA SER A 96 -4.44 -18.08 -14.46
C SER A 96 -5.28 -17.03 -15.15
N ALA A 97 -4.99 -16.70 -16.42
CA ALA A 97 -5.68 -15.67 -17.22
C ALA A 97 -7.22 -15.80 -17.26
N LYS A 98 -7.76 -16.97 -16.92
CA LYS A 98 -9.21 -17.21 -16.81
C LYS A 98 -9.87 -16.37 -15.71
N SER A 99 -9.20 -16.08 -14.60
CA SER A 99 -9.76 -15.25 -13.53
C SER A 99 -9.93 -13.79 -13.96
N SER A 100 -9.00 -13.25 -14.75
CA SER A 100 -9.08 -11.87 -15.25
C SER A 100 -10.25 -11.66 -16.23
N GLN A 101 -10.60 -12.67 -17.03
CA GLN A 101 -11.77 -12.59 -17.94
C GLN A 101 -13.10 -12.54 -17.17
N ASN A 102 -13.20 -13.27 -16.06
CA ASN A 102 -14.40 -13.28 -15.21
C ASN A 102 -14.65 -11.90 -14.60
N PHE A 103 -13.60 -11.19 -14.20
CA PHE A 103 -13.71 -9.83 -13.71
C PHE A 103 -14.29 -8.88 -14.76
N HIS A 104 -13.82 -8.93 -16.02
CA HIS A 104 -14.35 -8.08 -17.08
C HIS A 104 -15.87 -8.31 -17.28
N ASN A 105 -16.28 -9.57 -17.31
CA ASN A 105 -17.69 -9.94 -17.46
C ASN A 105 -18.54 -9.50 -16.25
N ALA A 106 -18.05 -9.70 -15.03
CA ALA A 106 -18.75 -9.29 -13.82
C ALA A 106 -18.80 -7.77 -13.65
N CYS A 107 -17.77 -7.05 -14.11
CA CYS A 107 -17.74 -5.60 -14.21
C CYS A 107 -18.80 -5.06 -15.17
N ILE A 108 -18.91 -5.63 -16.37
CA ILE A 108 -19.98 -5.29 -17.33
C ILE A 108 -21.35 -5.50 -16.68
N MET A 109 -21.55 -6.63 -15.98
CA MET A 109 -22.81 -6.90 -15.28
C MET A 109 -23.08 -5.89 -14.17
N MET A 110 -22.09 -5.51 -13.37
CA MET A 110 -22.22 -4.51 -12.31
C MET A 110 -22.52 -3.10 -12.86
N PHE A 111 -21.91 -2.72 -13.99
CA PHE A 111 -22.25 -1.50 -14.72
C PHE A 111 -23.71 -1.52 -15.17
N LEU A 112 -24.15 -2.57 -15.86
CA LEU A 112 -25.52 -2.70 -16.34
C LEU A 112 -26.56 -2.73 -15.21
N VAL A 113 -26.24 -3.36 -14.06
CA VAL A 113 -27.14 -3.38 -12.88
C VAL A 113 -27.19 -2.00 -12.21
N LYS A 114 -26.09 -1.24 -12.18
CA LYS A 114 -26.06 0.11 -11.57
C LYS A 114 -26.75 1.15 -12.45
N GLU A 115 -26.53 1.12 -13.77
CA GLU A 115 -27.26 1.94 -14.74
C GLU A 115 -28.77 1.64 -14.67
N ARG A 116 -29.16 0.36 -14.60
CA ARG A 116 -30.58 0.00 -14.40
C ARG A 116 -31.15 0.48 -13.08
N LYS A 117 -30.41 0.43 -11.96
CA LYS A 117 -30.88 0.97 -10.67
C LYS A 117 -31.01 2.50 -10.67
N MET A 118 -30.21 3.22 -11.47
CA MET A 118 -30.35 4.67 -11.63
C MET A 118 -31.61 5.05 -12.43
N PHE A 119 -32.03 4.21 -13.37
CA PHE A 119 -33.26 4.42 -14.15
C PHE A 119 -34.56 4.12 -13.40
N TYR A 120 -34.56 3.24 -12.38
CA TYR A 120 -35.75 2.96 -11.56
C TYR A 120 -35.93 3.89 -10.34
N SER A 121 -35.10 4.94 -10.21
CA SER A 121 -35.24 5.95 -9.14
C SER A 121 -35.67 7.33 -9.66
N LEU A 122 -36.36 7.40 -10.80
CA LEU A 122 -37.01 8.59 -11.34
C LEU A 122 -38.52 8.36 -11.49
#